data_AF-A0A316WPZ7-F1
#
_entry.id   AF-A0A316WPZ7-F1
#
_cell.length_a   1.000
_cell.length_b   1.000
_cell.length_c   1.000
_cell.angle_alpha   90.00
_cell.angle_beta   90.00
_cell.angle_gamma   90.00
#
_symmetry.space_group_name_H-M   'P 1'
#
loop_
_entity.id
_entity.type
_entity.pdbx_description
1 polymer ?
#
loop_
_entity_poly.entity_id
_entity_poly.type
_entity_poly.pdbx_seq_one_letter_code
_entity_poly.pdbx_strand_id
1 'polypeptide(L)'
;MKQKLFALFFLLSFLAFGQKINFNIKYSEQLAVFVFIQNLSDNYPENVFKTEFNQSKYNTQKYKDLISNFDKLPIDYSYSFNEYPYGSKIPMQSRDILKKNLIETNNLSDFKLRSIGILPNATIHSLAEVISVFTPIYNELIYIPNKEKFEAQLKAMSKYSGEKNMESYFQTGLLFYNSSWDPSIPFEIALYPLPNSTGFTAQAFYNNFISAVQTNLRDYKDLFSVMLHETYHILYDEQSLTVKNDIAQNFKKNPSKYSNYAYQLLNEALATALGNGYVYESLNGNVETNDWYNSKYIDLMAKKIYPTVKEYIAQKKPMDKNFIDTYIRLYEENFPGWINEFDHIMTYRYILSENKKDFNTIGQMYPARSSEEAETEISMLTIEKMKKTPLTKIIIVSQNNNEKLKLIKSQFKELKQWKFTPDKEFQYKILLDDKSQLLIINQQKSSLQTLFANFK
;
A
#
# COMPACT_ATOMS: atom_id res chain seq x y z
N MET A 1 41.80 -43.30 1.10
CA MET A 1 40.62 -43.08 1.96
C MET A 1 40.42 -41.64 2.42
N LYS A 2 41.46 -40.89 2.80
CA LYS A 2 41.32 -39.51 3.32
C LYS A 2 40.77 -38.47 2.32
N GLN A 3 41.02 -38.62 1.02
CA GLN A 3 40.49 -37.70 -0.02
C GLN A 3 39.01 -37.91 -0.35
N LYS A 4 38.46 -39.12 -0.18
CA LYS A 4 37.02 -39.39 -0.40
C LYS A 4 36.14 -38.85 0.75
N LEU A 5 36.68 -38.72 1.96
CA LEU A 5 35.97 -38.14 3.10
C LEU A 5 35.81 -36.62 2.98
N PHE A 6 36.79 -35.92 2.39
CA PHE A 6 36.75 -34.46 2.19
C PHE A 6 35.73 -34.03 1.12
N ALA A 7 35.54 -34.84 0.07
CA ALA A 7 34.52 -34.59 -0.95
C ALA A 7 33.09 -34.76 -0.41
N LEU A 8 32.88 -35.66 0.57
CA LEU A 8 31.58 -35.86 1.22
C LEU A 8 31.21 -34.67 2.12
N PHE A 9 32.19 -34.06 2.81
CA PHE A 9 31.97 -32.86 3.62
C PHE A 9 31.64 -31.63 2.78
N PHE A 10 32.26 -31.49 1.59
CA PHE A 10 31.91 -30.41 0.65
C PHE A 10 30.51 -30.58 0.02
N LEU A 11 30.07 -31.81 -0.24
CA LEU A 11 28.71 -32.10 -0.71
C LEU A 11 27.64 -31.88 0.39
N LEU A 12 27.98 -32.09 1.67
CA LEU A 12 27.09 -31.83 2.80
C LEU A 12 26.98 -30.33 3.14
N SER A 13 27.99 -29.51 2.85
CA SER A 13 27.89 -28.04 3.01
C SER A 13 26.96 -27.36 2.00
N PHE A 14 26.57 -28.03 0.91
CA PHE A 14 25.54 -27.54 -0.01
C PHE A 14 24.11 -27.99 0.38
N LEU A 15 23.97 -28.82 1.42
CA LEU A 15 22.69 -29.15 2.04
C LEU A 15 22.43 -28.29 3.29
N ALA A 16 22.88 -27.04 3.27
CA ALA A 16 22.24 -26.02 4.09
C ALA A 16 20.81 -25.87 3.56
N PHE A 17 19.89 -26.70 4.06
CA PHE A 17 18.47 -26.44 3.95
C PHE A 17 18.28 -25.02 4.47
N GLY A 18 18.07 -24.07 3.56
CA GLY A 18 17.71 -22.71 3.91
C GLY A 18 16.57 -22.80 4.92
N GLN A 19 16.75 -22.19 6.08
CA GLN A 19 15.74 -22.20 7.13
C GLN A 19 14.42 -21.72 6.50
N LYS A 20 13.38 -22.54 6.62
CA LYS A 20 12.07 -22.21 6.08
C LYS A 20 11.50 -21.06 6.90
N ILE A 21 11.02 -20.05 6.20
CA ILE A 21 10.23 -18.96 6.80
C ILE A 21 9.02 -19.60 7.49
N ASN A 22 8.72 -19.12 8.69
CA ASN A 22 7.64 -19.65 9.50
C ASN A 22 6.49 -18.64 9.55
N PHE A 23 5.27 -19.10 9.26
CA PHE A 23 4.06 -18.31 9.44
C PHE A 23 3.47 -18.60 10.83
N ASN A 24 3.29 -17.55 11.62
CA ASN A 24 2.69 -17.65 12.94
C ASN A 24 1.28 -17.06 12.93
N ILE A 25 0.27 -17.92 12.83
CA ILE A 25 -1.14 -17.51 12.82
C ILE A 25 -1.67 -17.49 14.24
N LYS A 26 -2.11 -16.31 14.70
CA LYS A 26 -2.55 -16.10 16.09
C LYS A 26 -3.64 -15.06 16.23
N TYR A 27 -4.24 -15.03 17.41
CA TYR A 27 -5.05 -13.91 17.89
C TYR A 27 -4.17 -12.97 18.73
N SER A 28 -4.28 -11.66 18.50
CA SER A 28 -3.67 -10.64 19.36
C SER A 28 -4.78 -9.75 19.94
N GLU A 29 -5.08 -9.93 21.23
CA GLU A 29 -6.10 -9.15 21.94
C GLU A 29 -5.73 -7.66 21.98
N GLN A 30 -4.48 -7.34 22.32
CA GLN A 30 -4.04 -5.95 22.45
C GLN A 30 -4.18 -5.19 21.12
N LEU A 31 -3.82 -5.83 20.00
CA LEU A 31 -4.05 -5.27 18.67
C LEU A 31 -5.55 -5.15 18.36
N ALA A 32 -6.33 -6.19 18.63
CA ALA A 32 -7.76 -6.21 18.34
C ALA A 32 -8.50 -5.08 19.09
N VAL A 33 -8.13 -4.82 20.35
CA VAL A 33 -8.66 -3.71 21.14
C VAL A 33 -8.23 -2.36 20.58
N PHE A 34 -6.97 -2.21 20.17
CA PHE A 34 -6.49 -0.99 19.51
C PHE A 34 -7.30 -0.69 18.24
N VAL A 35 -7.48 -1.69 17.38
CA VAL A 35 -8.27 -1.55 16.14
C VAL A 35 -9.74 -1.30 16.45
N PHE A 36 -10.30 -1.95 17.47
CA PHE A 36 -11.66 -1.70 17.94
C PHE A 36 -11.86 -0.23 18.28
N ILE A 37 -10.99 0.37 19.12
CA ILE A 37 -11.07 1.79 19.49
C ILE A 37 -10.98 2.69 18.25
N GLN A 38 -10.06 2.41 17.31
CA GLN A 38 -9.94 3.19 16.07
C GLN A 38 -11.26 3.21 15.27
N ASN A 39 -11.96 2.07 15.22
CA ASN A 39 -13.22 1.94 14.49
C ASN A 39 -14.41 2.60 15.21
N LEU A 40 -14.28 2.95 16.50
CA LEU A 40 -15.30 3.69 17.24
C LEU A 40 -15.23 5.21 16.99
N SER A 41 -14.13 5.73 16.44
CA SER A 41 -13.97 7.16 16.13
C SER A 41 -15.08 7.68 15.24
N ASP A 42 -15.57 8.90 15.51
CA ASP A 42 -16.52 9.61 14.65
C ASP A 42 -15.96 9.89 13.25
N ASN A 43 -14.62 9.90 13.11
CA ASN A 43 -13.95 10.06 11.82
C ASN A 43 -13.89 8.77 11.00
N TYR A 44 -14.25 7.63 11.59
CA TYR A 44 -14.27 6.34 10.90
C TYR A 44 -15.69 6.05 10.37
N PRO A 45 -15.86 5.46 9.16
CA PRO A 45 -17.17 5.08 8.65
C PRO A 45 -17.93 4.14 9.59
N GLU A 46 -19.26 4.09 9.44
CA GLU A 46 -20.08 3.11 10.15
C GLU A 46 -19.60 1.68 9.88
N ASN A 47 -19.53 0.89 10.95
CA ASN A 47 -19.01 -0.48 10.92
C ASN A 47 -19.61 -1.30 12.08
N VAL A 48 -19.35 -2.59 12.09
CA VAL A 48 -19.94 -3.50 13.08
C VAL A 48 -19.49 -3.15 14.50
N PHE A 49 -18.22 -2.83 14.72
CA PHE A 49 -17.71 -2.48 16.05
C PHE A 49 -18.41 -1.25 16.63
N LYS A 50 -18.56 -0.21 15.80
CA LYS A 50 -19.29 1.01 16.17
C LYS A 50 -20.76 0.73 16.46
N THR A 51 -21.40 -0.12 15.65
CA THR A 51 -22.80 -0.53 15.85
C THR A 51 -22.99 -1.22 17.20
N GLU A 52 -22.19 -2.26 17.48
CA GLU A 52 -22.25 -3.02 18.74
C GLU A 52 -21.98 -2.13 19.96
N PHE A 53 -20.98 -1.25 19.87
CA PHE A 53 -20.67 -0.29 20.94
C PHE A 53 -21.83 0.67 21.21
N ASN A 54 -22.42 1.24 20.16
CA ASN A 54 -23.51 2.22 20.27
C ASN A 54 -24.80 1.63 20.86
N GLN A 55 -25.05 0.34 20.64
CA GLN A 55 -26.21 -0.38 21.20
C GLN A 55 -25.97 -0.89 22.64
N SER A 56 -24.72 -0.85 23.11
CA SER A 56 -24.35 -1.38 24.42
C SER A 56 -24.55 -0.38 25.58
N LYS A 57 -24.45 -0.89 26.81
CA LYS A 57 -24.39 -0.08 28.04
C LYS A 57 -23.16 0.85 28.12
N TYR A 58 -22.17 0.68 27.23
CA TYR A 58 -20.94 1.46 27.19
C TYR A 58 -21.05 2.73 26.33
N ASN A 59 -22.17 2.93 25.62
CA ASN A 59 -22.44 4.16 24.89
C ASN A 59 -22.78 5.33 25.85
N THR A 60 -21.79 5.76 26.64
CA THR A 60 -21.89 6.83 27.63
C THR A 60 -20.91 7.94 27.32
N GLN A 61 -21.14 9.14 27.85
CA GLN A 61 -20.24 10.27 27.63
C GLN A 61 -18.80 9.94 28.05
N LYS A 62 -18.62 9.23 29.17
CA LYS A 62 -17.31 8.79 29.67
C LYS A 62 -16.47 8.09 28.59
N TYR A 63 -17.05 7.12 27.88
CA TYR A 63 -16.30 6.35 26.87
C TYR A 63 -16.17 7.11 25.55
N LYS A 64 -17.14 7.95 25.19
CA LYS A 64 -17.01 8.88 24.05
C LYS A 64 -15.85 9.85 24.23
N ASP A 65 -15.69 10.39 25.44
CA ASP A 65 -14.56 11.28 25.76
C ASP A 65 -13.21 10.55 25.64
N LEU A 66 -13.13 9.28 26.06
CA LEU A 66 -11.93 8.47 25.89
C LEU A 66 -11.60 8.19 24.42
N ILE A 67 -12.60 7.89 23.58
CA ILE A 67 -12.43 7.73 22.13
C ILE A 67 -11.94 9.03 21.50
N SER A 68 -12.55 10.17 21.85
CA SER A 68 -12.13 11.49 21.36
C SER A 68 -10.70 11.84 21.81
N ASN A 69 -10.29 11.45 23.01
CA ASN A 69 -8.93 11.65 23.49
C ASN A 69 -7.93 10.73 22.78
N PHE A 70 -8.31 9.48 22.50
CA PHE A 70 -7.53 8.56 21.69
C PHE A 70 -7.27 9.11 20.28
N ASP A 71 -8.28 9.67 19.64
CA ASP A 71 -8.18 10.27 18.30
C ASP A 71 -7.21 11.46 18.24
N LYS A 72 -6.95 12.11 19.39
CA LYS A 72 -6.03 13.25 19.50
C LYS A 72 -4.60 12.83 19.88
N LEU A 73 -4.35 11.55 20.15
CA LEU A 73 -3.01 11.10 20.52
C LEU A 73 -2.06 11.26 19.32
N PRO A 74 -0.91 11.95 19.49
CA PRO A 74 0.07 12.11 18.42
C PRO A 74 0.85 10.81 18.25
N ILE A 75 0.29 9.87 17.49
CA ILE A 75 0.89 8.54 17.24
C ILE A 75 1.33 8.35 15.78
N ASP A 76 1.12 9.36 14.94
CA ASP A 76 1.43 9.35 13.51
C ASP A 76 2.63 10.24 13.20
N TYR A 77 3.81 9.64 13.28
CA TYR A 77 5.06 10.18 12.77
C TYR A 77 5.54 9.29 11.64
N SER A 78 6.23 9.90 10.67
CA SER A 78 6.85 9.16 9.58
C SER A 78 8.25 9.66 9.28
N TYR A 79 9.08 8.77 8.73
CA TYR A 79 10.34 9.16 8.11
C TYR A 79 10.56 8.36 6.83
N SER A 80 11.26 8.97 5.89
CA SER A 80 11.47 8.46 4.54
C SER A 80 12.91 8.01 4.32
N PHE A 81 13.10 7.05 3.42
CA PHE A 81 14.41 6.57 2.98
C PHE A 81 14.80 7.26 1.66
N ASN A 82 15.40 8.44 1.77
CA ASN A 82 15.63 9.35 0.63
C ASN A 82 16.67 8.84 -0.38
N GLU A 83 17.44 7.83 -0.02
CA GLU A 83 18.39 7.15 -0.91
C GLU A 83 17.70 6.25 -1.94
N TYR A 84 16.48 5.78 -1.64
CA TYR A 84 15.70 4.97 -2.56
C TYR A 84 15.05 5.82 -3.66
N PRO A 85 14.83 5.27 -4.86
CA PRO A 85 14.01 5.93 -5.88
C PRO A 85 12.64 6.34 -5.33
N TYR A 86 12.15 7.49 -5.78
CA TYR A 86 10.87 8.05 -5.35
C TYR A 86 9.74 7.01 -5.38
N GLY A 87 8.99 6.90 -4.29
CA GLY A 87 7.82 6.00 -4.17
C GLY A 87 8.15 4.51 -4.21
N SER A 88 9.43 4.13 -4.21
CA SER A 88 9.84 2.71 -4.30
C SER A 88 10.05 2.02 -2.96
N LYS A 89 10.16 2.80 -1.87
CA LYS A 89 10.26 2.33 -0.48
C LYS A 89 9.22 3.07 0.38
N ILE A 90 8.41 2.32 1.12
CA ILE A 90 7.38 2.83 2.03
C ILE A 90 8.08 3.48 3.23
N PRO A 91 7.66 4.69 3.65
CA PRO A 91 8.20 5.32 4.84
C PRO A 91 7.84 4.51 6.10
N MET A 92 8.71 4.53 7.10
CA MET A 92 8.35 3.94 8.39
C MET A 92 7.36 4.84 9.13
N GLN A 93 6.34 4.23 9.73
CA GLN A 93 5.28 4.93 10.47
C GLN A 93 5.24 4.45 11.91
N SER A 94 5.25 5.39 12.87
CA SER A 94 5.22 5.04 14.30
C SER A 94 3.98 4.21 14.66
N ARG A 95 2.83 4.46 14.03
CA ARG A 95 1.60 3.68 14.25
C ARG A 95 1.78 2.19 13.92
N ASP A 96 2.42 1.86 12.81
CA ASP A 96 2.63 0.46 12.44
C ASP A 96 3.67 -0.20 13.35
N ILE A 97 4.66 0.55 13.86
CA ILE A 97 5.60 0.04 14.87
C ILE A 97 4.85 -0.29 16.17
N LEU A 98 3.93 0.58 16.60
CA LEU A 98 3.09 0.32 17.77
C LEU A 98 2.21 -0.93 17.56
N LYS A 99 1.58 -1.08 16.39
CA LYS A 99 0.80 -2.29 16.06
C LYS A 99 1.67 -3.55 16.11
N LYS A 100 2.86 -3.51 15.51
CA LYS A 100 3.85 -4.61 15.60
C LYS A 100 4.16 -4.95 17.06
N ASN A 101 4.42 -3.96 17.90
CA ASN A 101 4.67 -4.18 19.32
C ASN A 101 3.45 -4.81 20.02
N LEU A 102 2.21 -4.38 19.72
CA LEU A 102 0.99 -4.98 20.26
C LEU A 102 0.78 -6.46 19.82
N ILE A 103 1.27 -6.82 18.63
CA ILE A 103 1.26 -8.21 18.14
C ILE A 103 2.30 -9.07 18.86
N GLU A 104 3.46 -8.50 19.17
CA GLU A 104 4.61 -9.23 19.73
C GLU A 104 4.62 -9.32 21.26
N THR A 105 3.80 -8.56 21.96
CA THR A 105 3.71 -8.57 23.42
C THR A 105 2.50 -9.33 23.94
N ASN A 106 2.60 -9.79 25.19
CA ASN A 106 1.50 -10.47 25.89
C ASN A 106 0.77 -9.56 26.89
N ASN A 107 1.30 -8.38 27.18
CA ASN A 107 0.72 -7.43 28.12
C ASN A 107 1.15 -5.99 27.82
N LEU A 108 0.42 -5.04 28.42
CA LEU A 108 0.64 -3.62 28.19
C LEU A 108 1.92 -3.08 28.84
N SER A 109 2.49 -3.76 29.84
CA SER A 109 3.78 -3.37 30.43
C SER A 109 4.92 -3.60 29.45
N ASP A 110 4.98 -4.78 28.82
CA ASP A 110 5.96 -5.10 27.79
C ASP A 110 5.79 -4.23 26.54
N PHE A 111 4.54 -3.98 26.14
CA PHE A 111 4.22 -3.07 25.04
C PHE A 111 4.81 -1.68 25.28
N LYS A 112 4.61 -1.12 26.49
CA LYS A 112 5.17 0.18 26.86
C LYS A 112 6.69 0.16 26.77
N LEU A 113 7.35 -0.85 27.34
CA LEU A 113 8.81 -0.98 27.34
C LEU A 113 9.37 -1.05 25.91
N ARG A 114 8.75 -1.83 25.02
CA ARG A 114 9.15 -1.94 23.60
C ARG A 114 8.84 -0.69 22.78
N SER A 115 7.97 0.19 23.27
CA SER A 115 7.55 1.41 22.57
C SER A 115 8.36 2.65 22.99
N ILE A 116 9.19 2.56 24.03
CA ILE A 116 10.04 3.66 24.49
C ILE A 116 10.96 4.11 23.36
N GLY A 117 11.04 5.43 23.14
CA GLY A 117 11.88 6.04 22.10
C GLY A 117 11.21 6.15 20.73
N ILE A 118 10.06 5.49 20.52
CA ILE A 118 9.25 5.67 19.29
C ILE A 118 8.32 6.89 19.45
N LEU A 119 7.74 7.07 20.64
CA LEU A 119 6.86 8.18 20.99
C LEU A 119 7.22 8.79 22.36
N PRO A 120 6.74 10.00 22.68
CA PRO A 120 6.83 10.53 24.03
C PRO A 120 6.20 9.59 25.07
N ASN A 121 6.85 9.44 26.24
CA ASN A 121 6.40 8.52 27.29
C ASN A 121 4.96 8.77 27.75
N ALA A 122 4.54 10.04 27.83
CA ALA A 122 3.17 10.41 28.18
C ALA A 122 2.15 9.85 27.17
N THR A 123 2.44 9.95 25.87
CA THR A 123 1.58 9.41 24.81
C THR A 123 1.48 7.89 24.88
N ILE A 124 2.61 7.20 25.11
CA ILE A 124 2.65 5.74 25.27
C ILE A 124 1.82 5.32 26.49
N HIS A 125 1.93 6.06 27.60
CA HIS A 125 1.16 5.80 28.81
C HIS A 125 -0.34 5.95 28.57
N SER A 126 -0.77 7.08 28.00
CA SER A 126 -2.18 7.32 27.67
C SER A 126 -2.73 6.29 26.69
N LEU A 127 -1.95 5.91 25.67
CA LEU A 127 -2.34 4.86 24.73
C LEU A 127 -2.58 3.52 25.45
N ALA A 128 -1.65 3.09 26.30
CA ALA A 128 -1.78 1.86 27.06
C ALA A 128 -2.96 1.90 28.04
N GLU A 129 -3.20 3.04 28.69
CA GLU A 129 -4.35 3.22 29.59
C GLU A 129 -5.68 3.07 28.86
N VAL A 130 -5.84 3.73 27.70
CA VAL A 130 -7.08 3.61 26.91
C VAL A 130 -7.29 2.18 26.43
N ILE A 131 -6.25 1.50 25.93
CA ILE A 131 -6.34 0.08 25.55
C ILE A 131 -6.78 -0.77 26.76
N SER A 132 -6.20 -0.54 27.94
CA SER A 132 -6.57 -1.26 29.16
C SER A 132 -8.05 -1.06 29.53
N VAL A 133 -8.57 0.15 29.40
CA VAL A 133 -9.97 0.47 29.72
C VAL A 133 -10.94 -0.19 28.73
N PHE A 134 -10.59 -0.23 27.45
CA PHE A 134 -11.44 -0.81 26.39
C PHE A 134 -11.31 -2.33 26.26
N THR A 135 -10.28 -2.95 26.82
CA THR A 135 -10.10 -4.42 26.79
C THR A 135 -11.34 -5.18 27.31
N PRO A 136 -11.87 -4.92 28.53
CA PRO A 136 -13.07 -5.61 29.00
C PRO A 136 -14.32 -5.31 28.15
N ILE A 137 -14.40 -4.14 27.52
CA ILE A 137 -15.53 -3.75 26.66
C ILE A 137 -15.49 -4.55 25.36
N TYR A 138 -14.33 -4.58 24.70
CA TYR A 138 -14.12 -5.39 23.51
C TYR A 138 -14.40 -6.87 23.78
N ASN A 139 -13.96 -7.38 24.94
CA ASN A 139 -14.22 -8.75 25.32
C ASN A 139 -15.71 -9.05 25.50
N GLU A 140 -16.44 -8.19 26.22
CA GLU A 140 -17.89 -8.38 26.42
C GLU A 140 -18.67 -8.29 25.10
N LEU A 141 -18.37 -7.29 24.27
CA LEU A 141 -19.17 -7.00 23.08
C LEU A 141 -18.79 -7.85 21.87
N ILE A 142 -17.50 -8.13 21.68
CA ILE A 142 -16.98 -8.70 20.43
C ILE A 142 -16.39 -10.08 20.65
N TYR A 143 -15.35 -10.23 21.48
CA TYR A 143 -14.59 -11.48 21.51
C TYR A 143 -15.33 -12.62 22.20
N ILE A 144 -15.84 -12.44 23.43
CA ILE A 144 -16.53 -13.51 24.18
C ILE A 144 -17.73 -14.08 23.40
N PRO A 145 -18.64 -13.27 22.82
CA PRO A 145 -19.77 -13.79 22.04
C PRO A 145 -19.36 -14.62 20.81
N ASN A 146 -18.15 -14.39 20.29
CA ASN A 146 -17.65 -15.01 19.07
C ASN A 146 -16.53 -16.04 19.31
N LYS A 147 -16.08 -16.18 20.56
CA LYS A 147 -14.83 -16.88 20.92
C LYS A 147 -14.77 -18.29 20.40
N GLU A 148 -15.79 -19.10 20.66
CA GLU A 148 -15.80 -20.51 20.29
C GLU A 148 -15.65 -20.70 18.77
N LYS A 149 -16.47 -19.98 17.99
CA LYS A 149 -16.43 -20.03 16.52
C LYS A 149 -15.10 -19.51 15.98
N PHE A 150 -14.66 -18.35 16.48
CA PHE A 150 -13.44 -17.70 16.03
C PHE A 150 -12.17 -18.53 16.34
N GLU A 151 -12.04 -19.08 17.54
CA GLU A 151 -10.87 -19.89 17.89
C GLU A 151 -10.84 -21.23 17.14
N ALA A 152 -12.00 -21.84 16.89
CA ALA A 152 -12.08 -23.01 16.02
C ALA A 152 -11.63 -22.68 14.59
N GLN A 153 -12.05 -21.52 14.07
CA GLN A 153 -11.65 -21.02 12.77
C GLN A 153 -10.15 -20.69 12.70
N LEU A 154 -9.58 -20.09 13.76
CA LEU A 154 -8.15 -19.79 13.84
C LEU A 154 -7.30 -21.06 13.73
N LYS A 155 -7.71 -22.14 14.41
CA LYS A 155 -7.08 -23.46 14.28
C LYS A 155 -7.22 -24.02 12.87
N ALA A 156 -8.40 -23.89 12.26
CA ALA A 156 -8.65 -24.35 10.90
C ALA A 156 -7.81 -23.59 9.86
N MET A 157 -7.67 -22.26 10.00
CA MET A 157 -6.80 -21.43 9.15
C MET A 157 -5.33 -21.81 9.31
N SER A 158 -4.87 -22.06 10.54
CA SER A 158 -3.50 -22.53 10.80
C SER A 158 -3.23 -23.87 10.13
N LYS A 159 -4.17 -24.81 10.24
CA LYS A 159 -4.10 -26.11 9.57
C LYS A 159 -4.09 -25.96 8.05
N TYR A 160 -5.00 -25.17 7.50
CA TYR A 160 -5.08 -24.89 6.06
C TYR A 160 -3.76 -24.30 5.52
N SER A 161 -3.17 -23.34 6.25
CA SER A 161 -1.89 -22.73 5.89
C SER A 161 -0.80 -23.79 5.72
N GLY A 162 -0.68 -24.71 6.69
CA GLY A 162 0.29 -25.81 6.63
C GLY A 162 -0.01 -26.82 5.52
N GLU A 163 -1.27 -27.23 5.35
CA GLU A 163 -1.68 -28.18 4.30
C GLU A 163 -1.45 -27.64 2.88
N LYS A 164 -1.61 -26.32 2.70
CA LYS A 164 -1.40 -25.63 1.42
C LYS A 164 0.01 -25.05 1.27
N ASN A 165 0.88 -25.24 2.25
CA ASN A 165 2.29 -24.81 2.25
C ASN A 165 2.43 -23.31 1.91
N MET A 166 1.72 -22.45 2.66
CA MET A 166 1.63 -21.01 2.40
C MET A 166 3.01 -20.33 2.31
N GLU A 167 3.95 -20.80 3.12
CA GLU A 167 5.32 -20.31 3.19
C GLU A 167 6.08 -20.49 1.87
N SER A 168 5.68 -21.45 1.03
CA SER A 168 6.27 -21.63 -0.32
C SER A 168 5.89 -20.51 -1.28
N TYR A 169 4.72 -19.90 -1.13
CA TYR A 169 4.34 -18.72 -1.92
C TYR A 169 5.13 -17.49 -1.47
N PHE A 170 5.38 -17.35 -0.17
CA PHE A 170 6.30 -16.32 0.34
C PHE A 170 7.70 -16.47 -0.27
N GLN A 171 8.25 -17.68 -0.27
CA GLN A 171 9.55 -17.98 -0.89
C GLN A 171 9.54 -17.70 -2.40
N THR A 172 8.43 -18.00 -3.07
CA THR A 172 8.24 -17.66 -4.49
C THR A 172 8.33 -16.15 -4.71
N GLY A 173 7.67 -15.35 -3.86
CA GLY A 173 7.77 -13.90 -3.89
C GLY A 173 9.18 -13.38 -3.64
N LEU A 174 9.91 -13.93 -2.66
CA LEU A 174 11.30 -13.54 -2.38
C LEU A 174 12.21 -13.73 -3.60
N LEU A 175 12.10 -14.90 -4.24
CA LEU A 175 12.87 -15.20 -5.44
C LEU A 175 12.45 -14.28 -6.59
N PHE A 176 11.16 -14.12 -6.82
CA PHE A 176 10.63 -13.30 -7.90
C PHE A 176 11.05 -11.82 -7.78
N TYR A 177 10.93 -11.24 -6.59
CA TYR A 177 11.32 -9.85 -6.36
C TYR A 177 12.83 -9.65 -6.14
N ASN A 178 13.61 -10.72 -6.00
CA ASN A 178 15.03 -10.64 -5.60
C ASN A 178 15.20 -9.87 -4.27
N SER A 179 14.39 -10.26 -3.28
CA SER A 179 14.34 -9.63 -1.96
C SER A 179 15.02 -10.50 -0.93
N SER A 180 15.56 -9.87 0.12
CA SER A 180 16.20 -10.56 1.23
C SER A 180 15.26 -10.68 2.42
N TRP A 181 15.23 -11.85 3.06
CA TRP A 181 14.54 -12.07 4.32
C TRP A 181 15.42 -12.90 5.24
N ASP A 182 15.55 -12.47 6.50
CA ASP A 182 16.21 -13.29 7.52
C ASP A 182 15.23 -14.39 7.94
N PRO A 183 15.53 -15.68 7.69
CA PRO A 183 14.61 -16.76 7.97
C PRO A 183 14.39 -17.00 9.48
N SER A 184 15.19 -16.38 10.36
CA SER A 184 14.93 -16.36 11.81
C SER A 184 13.80 -15.41 12.20
N ILE A 185 13.38 -14.51 11.31
CA ILE A 185 12.26 -13.59 11.51
C ILE A 185 10.97 -14.27 11.03
N PRO A 186 10.03 -14.59 11.93
CA PRO A 186 8.74 -15.14 11.55
C PRO A 186 7.87 -14.07 10.88
N PHE A 187 6.96 -14.55 10.03
CA PHE A 187 5.88 -13.72 9.52
C PHE A 187 4.63 -13.92 10.39
N GLU A 188 4.21 -12.87 11.09
CA GLU A 188 3.15 -12.90 12.08
C GLU A 188 1.80 -12.58 11.43
N ILE A 189 0.82 -13.46 11.56
CA ILE A 189 -0.53 -13.31 11.00
C ILE A 189 -1.48 -13.15 12.19
N ALA A 190 -1.85 -11.91 12.50
CA ALA A 190 -2.73 -11.58 13.61
C ALA A 190 -4.17 -11.39 13.15
N LEU A 191 -5.04 -12.33 13.53
CA LEU A 191 -6.45 -12.34 13.15
C LEU A 191 -7.32 -11.95 14.35
N TYR A 192 -8.45 -11.29 14.10
CA TYR A 192 -9.45 -10.96 15.13
C TYR A 192 -10.87 -11.03 14.58
N PRO A 193 -11.89 -11.34 15.41
CA PRO A 193 -13.25 -11.55 14.93
C PRO A 193 -13.91 -10.25 14.43
N LEU A 194 -14.58 -10.36 13.30
CA LEU A 194 -15.45 -9.36 12.70
C LEU A 194 -16.85 -9.96 12.52
N PRO A 195 -17.68 -9.99 13.58
CA PRO A 195 -19.00 -10.60 13.51
C PRO A 195 -19.89 -9.93 12.46
N ASN A 196 -20.84 -10.66 11.87
CA ASN A 196 -21.88 -10.12 10.99
C ASN A 196 -21.40 -9.34 9.75
N SER A 197 -20.12 -9.42 9.39
CA SER A 197 -19.57 -8.78 8.19
C SER A 197 -19.71 -9.68 6.96
N THR A 198 -19.80 -9.06 5.78
CA THR A 198 -19.81 -9.73 4.47
C THR A 198 -18.42 -9.92 3.88
N GLY A 199 -17.38 -9.34 4.47
CA GLY A 199 -15.99 -9.56 4.08
C GLY A 199 -15.01 -9.45 5.24
N PHE A 200 -13.73 -9.48 4.92
CA PHE A 200 -12.61 -9.33 5.86
C PHE A 200 -11.80 -8.06 5.55
N THR A 201 -10.97 -7.63 6.50
CA THR A 201 -9.96 -6.58 6.25
C THR A 201 -8.60 -7.20 5.96
N ALA A 202 -7.71 -6.47 5.31
CA ALA A 202 -6.34 -6.91 5.06
C ALA A 202 -5.40 -5.72 5.18
N GLN A 203 -4.33 -5.88 5.95
CA GLN A 203 -3.23 -4.92 6.01
C GLN A 203 -1.95 -5.69 6.32
N ALA A 204 -0.87 -5.43 5.60
CA ALA A 204 0.45 -5.93 5.95
C ALA A 204 1.45 -4.79 6.19
N PHE A 205 2.37 -5.01 7.12
CA PHE A 205 3.45 -4.08 7.47
C PHE A 205 4.59 -4.82 8.16
N TYR A 206 5.84 -4.47 7.85
CA TYR A 206 7.03 -5.13 8.37
C TYR A 206 6.98 -6.66 8.18
N ASN A 207 7.01 -7.44 9.26
CA ASN A 207 6.85 -8.88 9.27
C ASN A 207 5.45 -9.33 9.73
N ASN A 208 4.42 -8.50 9.52
CA ASN A 208 3.08 -8.75 10.03
C ASN A 208 2.02 -8.63 8.94
N PHE A 209 1.00 -9.46 9.05
CA PHE A 209 -0.30 -9.31 8.41
C PHE A 209 -1.39 -9.26 9.48
N ILE A 210 -2.36 -8.37 9.33
CA ILE A 210 -3.51 -8.27 10.22
C ILE A 210 -4.81 -8.33 9.44
N SER A 211 -5.81 -9.01 10.02
CA SER A 211 -7.13 -9.12 9.39
C SER A 211 -8.25 -9.31 10.42
N ALA A 212 -9.31 -8.51 10.24
CA ALA A 212 -10.60 -8.72 10.84
C ALA A 212 -11.33 -9.79 10.02
N VAL A 213 -11.61 -10.96 10.59
CA VAL A 213 -12.16 -12.11 9.88
C VAL A 213 -13.59 -12.41 10.30
N GLN A 214 -14.44 -12.76 9.33
CA GLN A 214 -15.83 -13.11 9.61
C GLN A 214 -15.87 -14.42 10.40
N THR A 215 -16.72 -14.46 11.42
CA THR A 215 -16.84 -15.62 12.32
C THR A 215 -17.49 -16.84 11.68
N ASN A 216 -17.98 -16.70 10.45
CA ASN A 216 -18.57 -17.75 9.62
C ASN A 216 -17.82 -17.98 8.29
N LEU A 217 -16.63 -17.41 8.08
CA LEU A 217 -15.84 -17.63 6.86
C LEU A 217 -15.44 -19.12 6.76
N ARG A 218 -15.81 -19.76 5.64
CA ARG A 218 -15.63 -21.20 5.39
C ARG A 218 -14.55 -21.53 4.37
N ASP A 219 -14.31 -20.64 3.41
CA ASP A 219 -13.29 -20.80 2.38
C ASP A 219 -12.16 -19.81 2.65
N TYR A 220 -10.94 -20.33 2.81
CA TYR A 220 -9.79 -19.50 3.17
C TYR A 220 -8.95 -19.09 1.96
N LYS A 221 -9.27 -19.60 0.74
CA LYS A 221 -8.47 -19.29 -0.45
C LYS A 221 -8.41 -17.79 -0.73
N ASP A 222 -9.54 -17.09 -0.60
CA ASP A 222 -9.64 -15.64 -0.82
C ASP A 222 -8.81 -14.89 0.22
N LEU A 223 -8.95 -15.25 1.49
CA LEU A 223 -8.22 -14.65 2.60
C LEU A 223 -6.70 -14.82 2.41
N PHE A 224 -6.22 -16.03 2.11
CA PHE A 224 -4.79 -16.29 1.95
C PHE A 224 -4.23 -15.71 0.65
N SER A 225 -5.03 -15.64 -0.42
CA SER A 225 -4.66 -14.95 -1.66
C SER A 225 -4.45 -13.46 -1.41
N VAL A 226 -5.40 -12.80 -0.74
CA VAL A 226 -5.28 -11.39 -0.37
C VAL A 226 -4.16 -11.16 0.65
N MET A 227 -4.00 -12.05 1.63
CA MET A 227 -2.88 -11.99 2.57
C MET A 227 -1.53 -11.98 1.84
N LEU A 228 -1.37 -12.85 0.85
CA LEU A 228 -0.14 -12.90 0.06
C LEU A 228 -0.01 -11.71 -0.89
N HIS A 229 -1.10 -11.17 -1.44
CA HIS A 229 -1.09 -9.88 -2.14
C HIS A 229 -0.46 -8.78 -1.28
N GLU A 230 -0.97 -8.58 -0.05
CA GLU A 230 -0.42 -7.59 0.88
C GLU A 230 1.03 -7.91 1.27
N THR A 231 1.35 -9.19 1.44
CA THR A 231 2.71 -9.63 1.75
C THR A 231 3.68 -9.35 0.61
N TYR A 232 3.24 -9.46 -0.65
CA TYR A 232 4.07 -9.16 -1.81
C TYR A 232 4.43 -7.68 -1.91
N HIS A 233 3.63 -6.77 -1.36
CA HIS A 233 4.04 -5.38 -1.18
C HIS A 233 5.22 -5.25 -0.22
N ILE A 234 5.22 -5.98 0.90
CA ILE A 234 6.37 -6.03 1.81
C ILE A 234 7.60 -6.56 1.08
N LEU A 235 7.47 -7.66 0.34
CA LEU A 235 8.61 -8.25 -0.36
C LEU A 235 9.16 -7.32 -1.43
N TYR A 236 8.30 -6.66 -2.19
CA TYR A 236 8.71 -5.59 -3.09
C TYR A 236 9.43 -4.48 -2.32
N ASP A 237 8.90 -4.03 -1.18
CA ASP A 237 9.49 -2.98 -0.34
C ASP A 237 10.87 -3.35 0.23
N GLU A 238 11.11 -4.63 0.54
CA GLU A 238 12.37 -5.16 1.10
C GLU A 238 13.44 -5.51 0.04
N GLN A 239 13.24 -5.12 -1.22
CA GLN A 239 14.32 -5.19 -2.21
C GLN A 239 15.47 -4.25 -1.82
N SER A 240 16.70 -4.70 -2.03
CA SER A 240 17.89 -3.86 -1.77
C SER A 240 17.87 -2.57 -2.61
N LEU A 241 18.57 -1.54 -2.11
CA LEU A 241 18.76 -0.28 -2.82
C LEU A 241 19.29 -0.46 -4.25
N THR A 242 20.22 -1.39 -4.47
CA THR A 242 20.75 -1.70 -5.80
C THR A 242 19.66 -2.20 -6.73
N VAL A 243 18.86 -3.18 -6.29
CA VAL A 243 17.75 -3.74 -7.08
C VAL A 243 16.72 -2.67 -7.41
N LYS A 244 16.33 -1.84 -6.42
CA LYS A 244 15.40 -0.72 -6.63
C LYS A 244 15.93 0.29 -7.64
N ASN A 245 17.21 0.65 -7.54
CA ASN A 245 17.86 1.53 -8.51
C ASN A 245 17.90 0.93 -9.91
N ASP A 246 18.21 -0.36 -10.06
CA ASP A 246 18.24 -1.02 -11.36
C ASP A 246 16.85 -1.04 -12.01
N ILE A 247 15.80 -1.36 -11.24
CA ILE A 247 14.41 -1.30 -11.71
C ILE A 247 14.08 0.12 -12.17
N ALA A 248 14.29 1.12 -11.31
CA ALA A 248 13.99 2.52 -11.63
C ALA A 248 14.77 3.01 -12.86
N GLN A 249 16.04 2.64 -13.01
CA GLN A 249 16.85 3.00 -14.16
C GLN A 249 16.38 2.31 -15.44
N ASN A 250 15.94 1.05 -15.38
CA ASN A 250 15.38 0.35 -16.54
C ASN A 250 14.11 1.04 -17.04
N PHE A 251 13.19 1.42 -16.15
CA PHE A 251 11.99 2.19 -16.54
C PHE A 251 12.34 3.60 -17.06
N LYS A 252 13.29 4.29 -16.42
CA LYS A 252 13.70 5.64 -16.81
C LYS A 252 14.32 5.66 -18.21
N LYS A 253 15.24 4.73 -18.49
CA LYS A 253 16.00 4.66 -19.76
C LYS A 253 15.24 4.02 -20.91
N ASN A 254 14.18 3.25 -20.65
CA ASN A 254 13.38 2.63 -21.71
C ASN A 254 12.80 3.72 -22.65
N PRO A 255 12.84 3.57 -23.98
CA PRO A 255 12.41 4.63 -24.91
C PRO A 255 10.88 4.86 -24.94
N SER A 256 10.10 3.91 -24.43
CA SER A 256 8.64 4.00 -24.41
C SER A 256 8.17 5.21 -23.60
N LYS A 257 7.29 6.02 -24.19
CA LYS A 257 6.62 7.13 -23.51
C LYS A 257 5.67 6.68 -22.40
N TYR A 258 5.36 5.38 -22.34
CA TYR A 258 4.46 4.76 -21.38
C TYR A 258 5.17 4.31 -20.09
N SER A 259 6.51 4.28 -20.09
CA SER A 259 7.27 3.61 -19.03
C SER A 259 7.07 4.22 -17.64
N ASN A 260 6.81 5.52 -17.54
CA ASN A 260 6.59 6.17 -16.24
C ASN A 260 5.29 5.73 -15.56
N TYR A 261 4.17 5.67 -16.30
CA TYR A 261 2.89 5.21 -15.72
C TYR A 261 2.87 3.70 -15.52
N ALA A 262 3.52 2.95 -16.41
CA ALA A 262 3.75 1.53 -16.20
C ALA A 262 4.50 1.28 -14.87
N TYR A 263 5.58 2.04 -14.61
CA TYR A 263 6.34 1.91 -13.36
C TYR A 263 5.50 2.20 -12.12
N GLN A 264 4.69 3.26 -12.15
CA GLN A 264 3.83 3.65 -11.02
C GLN A 264 2.75 2.59 -10.72
N LEU A 265 2.27 1.88 -11.73
CA LEU A 265 1.32 0.77 -11.60
C LEU A 265 1.94 -0.56 -11.16
N LEU A 266 3.27 -0.71 -11.31
CA LEU A 266 3.97 -1.99 -11.23
C LEU A 266 3.72 -2.74 -9.92
N ASN A 267 3.86 -2.07 -8.77
CA ASN A 267 3.79 -2.73 -7.47
C ASN A 267 2.41 -3.40 -7.24
N GLU A 268 1.33 -2.66 -7.50
CA GLU A 268 -0.04 -3.17 -7.42
C GLU A 268 -0.29 -4.29 -8.44
N ALA A 269 0.07 -4.07 -9.71
CA ALA A 269 -0.15 -5.07 -10.76
C ALA A 269 0.58 -6.39 -10.46
N LEU A 270 1.80 -6.33 -9.91
CA LEU A 270 2.56 -7.53 -9.54
C LEU A 270 2.02 -8.19 -8.28
N ALA A 271 1.70 -7.43 -7.24
CA ALA A 271 1.06 -7.98 -6.04
C ALA A 271 -0.27 -8.67 -6.39
N THR A 272 -1.08 -8.08 -7.27
CA THR A 272 -2.33 -8.69 -7.76
C THR A 272 -2.07 -9.93 -8.60
N ALA A 273 -1.12 -9.89 -9.55
CA ALA A 273 -0.80 -11.05 -10.38
C ALA A 273 -0.23 -12.22 -9.56
N LEU A 274 0.56 -11.95 -8.53
CA LEU A 274 1.13 -12.96 -7.65
C LEU A 274 0.12 -13.48 -6.62
N GLY A 275 -0.60 -12.60 -5.93
CA GLY A 275 -1.61 -13.00 -4.94
C GLY A 275 -2.88 -13.54 -5.63
N ASN A 276 -3.67 -12.63 -6.18
CA ASN A 276 -5.00 -12.92 -6.72
C ASN A 276 -4.98 -13.69 -8.04
N GLY A 277 -3.85 -13.71 -8.74
CA GLY A 277 -3.60 -14.61 -9.87
C GLY A 277 -2.99 -15.94 -9.44
N TYR A 278 -1.70 -15.94 -9.11
CA TYR A 278 -0.89 -17.15 -8.95
C TYR A 278 -1.26 -17.97 -7.71
N VAL A 279 -1.35 -17.34 -6.55
CA VAL A 279 -1.73 -18.04 -5.31
C VAL A 279 -3.16 -18.54 -5.44
N TYR A 280 -4.09 -17.68 -5.85
CA TYR A 280 -5.48 -18.09 -6.02
C TYR A 280 -5.65 -19.26 -7.00
N GLU A 281 -5.07 -19.20 -8.21
CA GLU A 281 -5.10 -20.31 -9.18
C GLU A 281 -4.55 -21.59 -8.56
N SER A 282 -3.46 -21.51 -7.79
CA SER A 282 -2.85 -22.66 -7.14
C SER A 282 -3.71 -23.27 -6.03
N LEU A 283 -4.52 -22.46 -5.33
CA LEU A 283 -5.41 -22.92 -4.27
C LEU A 283 -6.76 -23.41 -4.78
N ASN A 284 -7.31 -22.73 -5.79
CA ASN A 284 -8.63 -22.98 -6.36
C ASN A 284 -8.59 -24.01 -7.50
N GLY A 285 -7.43 -24.24 -8.10
CA GLY A 285 -7.21 -25.15 -9.24
C GLY A 285 -7.51 -24.52 -10.61
N ASN A 286 -8.19 -23.38 -10.64
CA ASN A 286 -8.46 -22.59 -11.84
C ASN A 286 -8.27 -21.11 -11.53
N VAL A 287 -7.93 -20.35 -12.57
CA VAL A 287 -7.86 -18.88 -12.53
C VAL A 287 -9.23 -18.29 -12.19
N GLU A 288 -9.25 -17.23 -11.39
CA GLU A 288 -10.47 -16.46 -11.14
C GLU A 288 -10.97 -15.81 -12.44
N THR A 289 -12.24 -16.05 -12.77
CA THR A 289 -12.86 -15.54 -14.00
C THR A 289 -13.37 -14.11 -13.84
N ASN A 290 -13.64 -13.69 -12.60
CA ASN A 290 -14.06 -12.34 -12.28
C ASN A 290 -12.87 -11.38 -12.21
N ASP A 291 -13.13 -10.16 -11.75
CA ASP A 291 -12.09 -9.18 -11.48
C ASP A 291 -11.23 -9.63 -10.29
N TRP A 292 -9.91 -9.60 -10.49
CA TRP A 292 -8.92 -9.87 -9.46
C TRP A 292 -8.73 -8.66 -8.56
N TYR A 293 -9.12 -7.47 -9.03
CA TYR A 293 -8.99 -6.23 -8.28
C TYR A 293 -10.06 -5.21 -8.72
N ASN A 294 -10.53 -4.36 -7.80
CA ASN A 294 -11.61 -3.41 -8.10
C ASN A 294 -11.18 -2.22 -8.97
N SER A 295 -9.87 -1.97 -9.09
CA SER A 295 -9.33 -0.96 -10.00
C SER A 295 -9.11 -1.54 -11.40
N LYS A 296 -9.80 -0.96 -12.39
CA LYS A 296 -9.66 -1.29 -13.84
C LYS A 296 -8.20 -1.42 -14.26
N TYR A 297 -7.35 -0.47 -13.87
CA TYR A 297 -5.96 -0.42 -14.33
C TYR A 297 -5.11 -1.54 -13.74
N ILE A 298 -5.29 -1.79 -12.43
CA ILE A 298 -4.57 -2.85 -11.72
C ILE A 298 -5.03 -4.21 -12.22
N ASP A 299 -6.34 -4.45 -12.31
CA ASP A 299 -6.92 -5.72 -12.76
C ASP A 299 -6.45 -6.10 -14.17
N LEU A 300 -6.64 -5.19 -15.13
CA LEU A 300 -6.32 -5.46 -16.53
C LEU A 300 -4.81 -5.66 -16.73
N MET A 301 -3.97 -4.86 -16.06
CA MET A 301 -2.52 -5.02 -16.19
C MET A 301 -2.01 -6.29 -15.49
N ALA A 302 -2.55 -6.62 -14.31
CA ALA A 302 -2.22 -7.85 -13.58
C ALA A 302 -2.56 -9.10 -14.40
N LYS A 303 -3.78 -9.17 -14.95
CA LYS A 303 -4.20 -10.25 -15.86
C LYS A 303 -3.31 -10.31 -17.10
N LYS A 304 -2.90 -9.15 -17.63
CA LYS A 304 -2.08 -9.11 -18.84
C LYS A 304 -0.64 -9.58 -18.62
N ILE A 305 -0.02 -9.22 -17.51
CA ILE A 305 1.35 -9.67 -17.18
C ILE A 305 1.39 -11.12 -16.67
N TYR A 306 0.24 -11.64 -16.20
CA TYR A 306 0.16 -12.92 -15.51
C TYR A 306 0.87 -14.10 -16.19
N PRO A 307 0.75 -14.34 -17.52
CA PRO A 307 1.49 -15.43 -18.17
C PRO A 307 3.01 -15.31 -18.00
N THR A 308 3.55 -14.08 -18.06
CA THR A 308 4.98 -13.81 -17.86
C THR A 308 5.38 -14.05 -16.40
N VAL A 309 4.51 -13.67 -15.45
CA VAL A 309 4.74 -13.97 -14.02
C VAL A 309 4.83 -15.48 -13.79
N LYS A 310 3.89 -16.26 -14.33
CA LYS A 310 3.92 -17.73 -14.23
C LYS A 310 5.19 -18.33 -14.82
N GLU A 311 5.62 -17.83 -15.97
CA GLU A 311 6.87 -18.27 -16.61
C GLU A 311 8.08 -18.03 -15.70
N TYR A 312 8.21 -16.82 -15.13
CA TYR A 312 9.34 -16.49 -14.26
C TYR A 312 9.34 -17.31 -12.97
N ILE A 313 8.17 -17.56 -12.38
CA ILE A 313 8.03 -18.43 -11.21
C ILE A 313 8.44 -19.87 -11.56
N ALA A 314 7.96 -20.42 -12.67
CA ALA A 314 8.30 -21.77 -13.10
C ALA A 314 9.81 -21.94 -13.35
N GLN A 315 10.46 -20.90 -13.86
CA GLN A 315 11.90 -20.84 -14.08
C GLN A 315 12.71 -20.52 -12.80
N LYS A 316 12.03 -20.23 -11.67
CA LYS A 316 12.64 -19.74 -10.42
C LYS A 316 13.55 -18.53 -10.65
N LYS A 317 13.09 -17.63 -11.53
CA LYS A 317 13.87 -16.50 -12.03
C LYS A 317 13.40 -15.20 -11.36
N PRO A 318 14.31 -14.37 -10.84
CA PRO A 318 13.96 -13.04 -10.39
C PRO A 318 13.54 -12.14 -11.55
N MET A 319 12.75 -11.11 -11.25
CA MET A 319 12.47 -10.02 -12.18
C MET A 319 13.77 -9.38 -12.63
N ASP A 320 13.96 -9.29 -13.94
CA ASP A 320 15.13 -8.69 -14.57
C ASP A 320 14.71 -7.63 -15.60
N LYS A 321 15.68 -7.11 -16.35
CA LYS A 321 15.42 -6.12 -17.40
C LYS A 321 14.47 -6.65 -18.48
N ASN A 322 14.56 -7.93 -18.85
CA ASN A 322 13.69 -8.50 -19.89
C ASN A 322 12.24 -8.59 -19.42
N PHE A 323 12.01 -8.91 -18.14
CA PHE A 323 10.69 -8.82 -17.53
C PHE A 323 10.15 -7.39 -17.60
N ILE A 324 10.95 -6.40 -17.19
CA ILE A 324 10.56 -4.98 -17.19
C ILE A 324 10.22 -4.50 -18.61
N ASP A 325 11.08 -4.78 -19.59
CA ASP A 325 10.83 -4.39 -20.98
C ASP A 325 9.57 -5.07 -21.54
N THR A 326 9.32 -6.33 -21.17
CA THR A 326 8.08 -7.04 -21.52
C THR A 326 6.86 -6.40 -20.88
N TYR A 327 6.94 -6.02 -19.60
CA TYR A 327 5.86 -5.36 -18.88
C TYR A 327 5.51 -3.99 -19.51
N ILE A 328 6.53 -3.17 -19.81
CA ILE A 328 6.35 -1.88 -20.49
C ILE A 328 5.71 -2.07 -21.87
N ARG A 329 6.20 -3.05 -22.65
CA ARG A 329 5.67 -3.36 -23.97
C ARG A 329 4.21 -3.81 -23.91
N LEU A 330 3.85 -4.66 -22.94
CA LEU A 330 2.47 -5.10 -22.75
C LEU A 330 1.54 -3.93 -22.40
N TYR A 331 2.00 -3.00 -21.57
CA TYR A 331 1.27 -1.76 -21.29
C TYR A 331 1.07 -0.95 -22.58
N GLU A 332 2.13 -0.72 -23.34
CA GLU A 332 2.13 0.08 -24.57
C GLU A 332 1.21 -0.50 -25.66
N GLU A 333 1.31 -1.80 -25.91
CA GLU A 333 0.57 -2.46 -26.99
C GLU A 333 -0.93 -2.61 -26.68
N ASN A 334 -1.29 -2.79 -25.41
CA ASN A 334 -2.66 -3.16 -25.02
C ASN A 334 -3.44 -2.00 -24.40
N PHE A 335 -2.73 -1.03 -23.80
CA PHE A 335 -3.33 0.08 -23.08
C PHE A 335 -2.74 1.47 -23.44
N PRO A 336 -2.50 1.78 -24.73
CA PRO A 336 -1.85 3.04 -25.13
C PRO A 336 -2.65 4.30 -24.79
N GLY A 337 -3.95 4.17 -24.49
CA GLY A 337 -4.82 5.29 -24.11
C GLY A 337 -4.68 5.75 -22.66
N TRP A 338 -4.23 4.88 -21.75
CA TRP A 338 -4.27 5.12 -20.30
C TRP A 338 -3.46 6.34 -19.85
N ILE A 339 -2.40 6.72 -20.57
CA ILE A 339 -1.62 7.93 -20.26
C ILE A 339 -2.39 9.24 -20.47
N ASN A 340 -3.60 9.16 -21.02
CA ASN A 340 -4.51 10.29 -21.22
C ASN A 340 -5.82 10.13 -20.44
N GLU A 341 -6.04 9.00 -19.75
CA GLU A 341 -7.22 8.79 -18.92
C GLU A 341 -6.97 9.42 -17.54
N PHE A 342 -7.78 10.42 -17.16
CA PHE A 342 -7.58 11.11 -15.89
C PHE A 342 -7.69 10.20 -14.68
N ASP A 343 -8.63 9.24 -14.67
CA ASP A 343 -8.75 8.29 -13.57
C ASP A 343 -7.46 7.48 -13.34
N HIS A 344 -6.69 7.21 -14.42
CA HIS A 344 -5.38 6.58 -14.30
C HIS A 344 -4.32 7.55 -13.81
N ILE A 345 -4.06 8.62 -14.56
CA ILE A 345 -2.90 9.49 -14.32
C ILE A 345 -3.06 10.26 -13.01
N MET A 346 -4.28 10.63 -12.63
CA MET A 346 -4.54 11.35 -11.37
C MET A 346 -4.42 10.47 -10.13
N THR A 347 -4.32 9.14 -10.26
CA THR A 347 -3.99 8.26 -9.13
C THR A 347 -2.62 8.59 -8.52
N TYR A 348 -1.72 9.19 -9.32
CA TYR A 348 -0.38 9.60 -8.93
C TYR A 348 -0.13 11.07 -9.28
N ARG A 349 -0.33 11.98 -8.32
CA ARG A 349 -0.44 13.40 -8.62
C ARG A 349 0.36 14.33 -7.70
N TYR A 350 0.92 15.37 -8.27
CA TYR A 350 1.47 16.51 -7.55
C TYR A 350 0.66 17.75 -7.92
N ILE A 351 0.03 18.42 -6.95
CA ILE A 351 -0.82 19.59 -7.18
C ILE A 351 -0.15 20.87 -6.64
N LEU A 352 0.04 21.87 -7.49
CA LEU A 352 0.32 23.24 -7.07
C LEU A 352 -0.94 24.08 -7.28
N SER A 353 -1.49 24.62 -6.19
CA SER A 353 -2.57 25.61 -6.26
C SER A 353 -2.51 26.58 -5.10
N GLU A 354 -2.64 27.87 -5.39
CA GLU A 354 -2.76 28.91 -4.36
C GLU A 354 -4.12 28.88 -3.64
N ASN A 355 -5.08 28.05 -4.09
CA ASN A 355 -6.37 27.82 -3.43
C ASN A 355 -6.46 26.40 -2.84
N LYS A 356 -6.40 26.30 -1.51
CA LYS A 356 -6.51 25.02 -0.77
C LYS A 356 -7.79 24.22 -1.08
N LYS A 357 -8.89 24.86 -1.49
CA LYS A 357 -10.13 24.15 -1.83
C LYS A 357 -9.99 23.29 -3.09
N ASP A 358 -8.99 23.57 -3.92
CA ASP A 358 -8.75 22.81 -5.14
C ASP A 358 -8.29 21.39 -4.83
N PHE A 359 -7.55 21.18 -3.73
CA PHE A 359 -7.11 19.84 -3.32
C PHE A 359 -8.29 18.92 -3.01
N ASN A 360 -9.24 19.43 -2.20
CA ASN A 360 -10.47 18.70 -1.90
C ASN A 360 -11.31 18.46 -3.16
N THR A 361 -11.38 19.45 -4.05
CA THR A 361 -12.09 19.33 -5.32
C THR A 361 -11.50 18.22 -6.20
N ILE A 362 -10.17 18.18 -6.31
CA ILE A 362 -9.46 17.14 -7.07
C ILE A 362 -9.67 15.78 -6.43
N GLY A 363 -9.57 15.67 -5.10
CA GLY A 363 -9.83 14.42 -4.38
C GLY A 363 -11.27 13.91 -4.52
N GLN A 364 -12.24 14.81 -4.74
CA GLN A 364 -13.63 14.40 -5.03
C GLN A 364 -13.83 13.93 -6.47
N MET A 365 -13.18 14.60 -7.44
CA MET A 365 -13.27 14.20 -8.86
C MET A 365 -12.49 12.91 -9.13
N TYR A 366 -11.33 12.74 -8.48
CA TYR A 366 -10.40 11.63 -8.67
C TYR A 366 -10.06 11.02 -7.30
N PRO A 367 -10.97 10.20 -6.73
CA PRO A 367 -10.84 9.69 -5.37
C PRO A 367 -9.71 8.67 -5.20
N ALA A 368 -9.36 7.94 -6.26
CA ALA A 368 -8.21 7.04 -6.25
C ALA A 368 -6.91 7.83 -6.04
N ARG A 369 -6.10 7.43 -5.06
CA ARG A 369 -4.83 8.07 -4.73
C ARG A 369 -3.84 7.03 -4.19
N SER A 370 -2.84 6.70 -4.99
CA SER A 370 -1.71 5.89 -4.54
C SER A 370 -0.54 6.78 -4.10
N SER A 371 -0.40 7.96 -4.70
CA SER A 371 0.57 8.98 -4.26
C SER A 371 0.03 10.37 -4.57
N GLU A 372 0.06 11.25 -3.56
CA GLU A 372 -0.34 12.65 -3.68
C GLU A 372 0.66 13.55 -2.95
N GLU A 373 1.11 14.59 -3.64
CA GLU A 373 1.78 15.73 -3.03
C GLU A 373 1.03 17.01 -3.39
N ALA A 374 1.00 17.98 -2.48
CA ALA A 374 0.34 19.25 -2.71
C ALA A 374 1.09 20.39 -2.03
N GLU A 375 1.21 21.53 -2.72
CA GLU A 375 1.80 22.75 -2.17
C GLU A 375 0.92 23.95 -2.53
N THR A 376 0.84 24.93 -1.63
CA THR A 376 -0.02 26.12 -1.81
C THR A 376 0.67 27.31 -2.45
N GLU A 377 1.90 27.13 -2.88
CA GLU A 377 2.72 28.20 -3.46
C GLU A 377 3.21 27.79 -4.85
N ILE A 378 3.02 28.67 -5.83
CA ILE A 378 3.61 28.52 -7.16
C ILE A 378 4.87 29.39 -7.19
N SER A 379 6.02 28.78 -6.91
CA SER A 379 7.33 29.43 -6.93
C SER A 379 8.38 28.53 -7.59
N MET A 380 9.56 29.09 -7.85
CA MET A 380 10.67 28.33 -8.43
C MET A 380 11.01 27.11 -7.57
N LEU A 381 11.00 27.26 -6.24
CA LEU A 381 11.31 26.17 -5.31
C LEU A 381 10.28 25.04 -5.38
N THR A 382 8.98 25.35 -5.35
CA THR A 382 7.93 24.32 -5.39
C THR A 382 7.84 23.63 -6.76
N ILE A 383 8.09 24.36 -7.85
CA ILE A 383 8.20 23.76 -9.19
C ILE A 383 9.42 22.84 -9.29
N GLU A 384 10.58 23.23 -8.73
CA GLU A 384 11.76 22.37 -8.72
C GLU A 384 11.59 21.12 -7.84
N LYS A 385 10.84 21.21 -6.72
CA LYS A 385 10.43 20.02 -5.96
C LYS A 385 9.54 19.10 -6.81
N MET A 386 8.48 19.64 -7.40
CA MET A 386 7.56 18.91 -8.27
C MET A 386 8.27 18.19 -9.42
N LYS A 387 9.25 18.84 -10.05
CA LYS A 387 10.04 18.25 -11.14
C LYS A 387 10.90 17.05 -10.74
N LYS A 388 11.15 16.84 -9.45
CA LYS A 388 11.91 15.69 -8.94
C LYS A 388 11.06 14.43 -8.79
N THR A 389 9.73 14.54 -8.92
CA THR A 389 8.83 13.41 -8.79
C THR A 389 8.34 12.91 -10.15
N PRO A 390 8.07 11.59 -10.29
CA PRO A 390 7.50 11.00 -11.51
C PRO A 390 5.98 11.22 -11.65
N LEU A 391 5.35 11.89 -10.68
CA LEU A 391 3.90 12.07 -10.61
C LEU A 391 3.39 12.93 -11.77
N THR A 392 2.09 12.79 -12.08
CA THR A 392 1.36 13.76 -12.90
C THR A 392 1.38 15.12 -12.21
N LYS A 393 1.80 16.14 -12.96
CA LYS A 393 2.02 17.49 -12.44
C LYS A 393 0.81 18.34 -12.77
N ILE A 394 0.13 18.89 -11.77
CA ILE A 394 -1.02 19.78 -11.94
C ILE A 394 -0.67 21.14 -11.37
N ILE A 395 -0.76 22.19 -12.19
CA ILE A 395 -0.55 23.57 -11.75
C ILE A 395 -1.81 24.37 -12.05
N ILE A 396 -2.49 24.83 -10.99
CA ILE A 396 -3.71 25.62 -11.07
C ILE A 396 -3.35 27.06 -10.73
N VAL A 397 -3.37 27.92 -11.76
CA VAL A 397 -3.08 29.34 -11.64
C VAL A 397 -4.39 30.10 -11.54
N SER A 398 -4.69 30.64 -10.36
CA SER A 398 -5.93 31.39 -10.10
C SER A 398 -5.70 32.87 -9.78
N GLN A 399 -4.46 33.29 -9.59
CA GLN A 399 -4.06 34.67 -9.29
C GLN A 399 -2.72 35.02 -9.95
N ASN A 400 -2.45 36.30 -10.16
CA ASN A 400 -1.21 36.82 -10.77
C ASN A 400 -0.81 36.08 -12.06
N ASN A 401 -1.82 35.76 -12.88
CA ASN A 401 -1.75 34.72 -13.89
C ASN A 401 -0.59 34.94 -14.88
N ASN A 402 -0.40 36.17 -15.37
CA ASN A 402 0.68 36.48 -16.30
C ASN A 402 2.08 36.17 -15.74
N GLU A 403 2.34 36.51 -14.48
CA GLU A 403 3.64 36.27 -13.85
C GLU A 403 3.86 34.78 -13.60
N LYS A 404 2.86 34.10 -13.01
CA LYS A 404 2.95 32.67 -12.71
C LYS A 404 3.08 31.83 -13.98
N LEU A 405 2.34 32.14 -15.04
CA LEU A 405 2.45 31.44 -16.32
C LEU A 405 3.80 31.65 -16.99
N LYS A 406 4.40 32.86 -16.90
CA LYS A 406 5.78 33.11 -17.34
C LYS A 406 6.79 32.27 -16.56
N LEU A 407 6.63 32.21 -15.23
CA LEU A 407 7.46 31.37 -14.37
C LEU A 407 7.35 29.90 -14.80
N ILE A 408 6.14 29.33 -14.85
CA ILE A 408 5.91 27.94 -15.27
C ILE A 408 6.54 27.67 -16.63
N LYS A 409 6.30 28.53 -17.63
CA LYS A 409 6.88 28.41 -18.97
C LYS A 409 8.42 28.36 -18.95
N SER A 410 9.07 29.11 -18.06
CA SER A 410 10.54 29.13 -17.94
C SER A 410 11.12 27.86 -17.30
N GLN A 411 10.33 27.13 -16.51
CA GLN A 411 10.82 25.97 -15.73
C GLN A 411 10.75 24.64 -16.49
N PHE A 412 9.90 24.54 -17.53
CA PHE A 412 9.72 23.34 -18.35
C PHE A 412 10.16 23.59 -19.78
N LYS A 413 11.09 22.77 -20.28
CA LYS A 413 11.69 22.96 -21.61
C LYS A 413 10.69 22.70 -22.74
N GLU A 414 9.70 21.85 -22.48
CA GLU A 414 8.59 21.48 -23.35
C GLU A 414 7.65 22.68 -23.60
N LEU A 415 7.67 23.68 -22.71
CA LEU A 415 6.86 24.88 -22.81
C LEU A 415 7.54 26.04 -23.56
N LYS A 416 8.78 25.89 -24.06
CA LYS A 416 9.52 26.99 -24.73
C LYS A 416 8.70 27.67 -25.83
N GLN A 417 8.02 26.88 -26.65
CA GLN A 417 7.18 27.37 -27.76
C GLN A 417 5.70 27.57 -27.38
N TRP A 418 5.32 27.23 -26.15
CA TRP A 418 3.95 27.40 -25.68
C TRP A 418 3.59 28.89 -25.59
N LYS A 419 2.46 29.25 -26.20
CA LYS A 419 1.89 30.60 -26.15
C LYS A 419 0.62 30.54 -25.31
N PHE A 420 0.45 31.49 -24.40
CA PHE A 420 -0.71 31.58 -23.52
C PHE A 420 -1.25 33.00 -23.51
N THR A 421 -2.55 33.13 -23.20
CA THR A 421 -3.23 34.41 -22.98
C THR A 421 -3.61 34.47 -21.49
N PRO A 422 -2.92 35.26 -20.66
CA PRO A 422 -3.09 35.20 -19.21
C PRO A 422 -4.49 35.59 -18.73
N ASP A 423 -5.19 36.44 -19.49
CA ASP A 423 -6.52 36.96 -19.14
C ASP A 423 -7.67 36.06 -19.63
N LYS A 424 -7.36 34.89 -20.21
CA LYS A 424 -8.36 33.91 -20.68
C LYS A 424 -8.20 32.59 -19.98
N GLU A 425 -9.31 31.96 -19.63
CA GLU A 425 -9.29 30.60 -19.11
C GLU A 425 -8.82 29.62 -20.17
N PHE A 426 -8.01 28.66 -19.75
CA PHE A 426 -7.59 27.56 -20.59
C PHE A 426 -7.14 26.36 -19.77
N GLN A 427 -7.12 25.21 -20.44
CA GLN A 427 -6.45 23.99 -20.01
C GLN A 427 -5.35 23.68 -21.01
N TYR A 428 -4.20 23.23 -20.51
CA TYR A 428 -3.09 22.80 -21.34
C TYR A 428 -2.50 21.51 -20.79
N LYS A 429 -2.34 20.50 -21.64
CA LYS A 429 -1.72 19.22 -21.31
C LYS A 429 -0.54 18.98 -22.23
N ILE A 430 0.57 18.55 -21.66
CA ILE A 430 1.76 18.15 -22.41
C ILE A 430 2.47 17.01 -21.69
N LEU A 431 3.01 16.07 -22.48
CA LEU A 431 3.89 15.04 -21.96
C LEU A 431 5.31 15.61 -21.79
N LEU A 432 5.89 15.43 -20.61
CA LEU A 432 7.25 15.87 -20.30
C LEU A 432 8.29 14.82 -20.69
N ASP A 433 9.56 15.21 -20.72
CA ASP A 433 10.68 14.31 -20.99
C ASP A 433 10.88 13.23 -19.92
N ASP A 434 10.41 13.46 -18.70
CA ASP A 434 10.34 12.43 -17.65
C ASP A 434 9.18 11.44 -17.86
N LYS A 435 8.38 11.63 -18.92
CA LYS A 435 7.21 10.86 -19.33
C LYS A 435 6.03 10.96 -18.37
N SER A 436 6.02 11.95 -17.49
CA SER A 436 4.82 12.36 -16.75
C SER A 436 4.00 13.37 -17.56
N GLN A 437 2.71 13.49 -17.24
CA GLN A 437 1.85 14.53 -17.80
C GLN A 437 1.96 15.81 -16.98
N LEU A 438 2.05 16.95 -17.66
CA LEU A 438 1.89 18.27 -17.06
C LEU A 438 0.54 18.85 -17.50
N LEU A 439 -0.31 19.15 -16.51
CA LEU A 439 -1.59 19.82 -16.66
C LEU A 439 -1.47 21.24 -16.10
N ILE A 440 -1.71 22.25 -16.94
CA ILE A 440 -1.75 23.65 -16.54
C ILE A 440 -3.16 24.16 -16.73
N ILE A 441 -3.72 24.71 -15.67
CA ILE A 441 -5.06 25.29 -15.65
C ILE A 441 -4.93 26.75 -15.30
N ASN A 442 -5.30 27.63 -16.24
CA ASN A 442 -5.44 29.05 -15.98
C ASN A 442 -6.88 29.33 -15.64
N GLN A 443 -7.17 29.45 -14.34
CA GLN A 443 -8.51 29.66 -13.81
C GLN A 443 -8.76 31.15 -13.61
N GLN A 444 -9.98 31.60 -13.92
CA GLN A 444 -10.44 32.99 -13.70
C GLN A 444 -11.79 33.02 -13.00
N LYS A 445 -12.83 32.46 -13.62
CA LYS A 445 -14.23 32.51 -13.16
C LYS A 445 -14.86 31.14 -13.04
N SER A 446 -14.53 30.21 -13.95
CA SER A 446 -15.09 28.87 -13.97
C SER A 446 -14.62 28.07 -12.75
N SER A 447 -15.48 27.17 -12.29
CA SER A 447 -15.07 26.19 -11.28
C SER A 447 -14.03 25.23 -11.86
N LEU A 448 -13.20 24.67 -10.99
CA LEU A 448 -12.18 23.71 -11.40
C LEU A 448 -12.80 22.48 -12.06
N GLN A 449 -13.96 22.02 -11.56
CA GLN A 449 -14.74 20.94 -12.14
C GLN A 449 -15.10 21.21 -13.61
N THR A 450 -15.59 22.42 -13.92
CA THR A 450 -15.93 22.82 -15.29
C THR A 450 -14.69 22.84 -16.18
N LEU A 451 -13.55 23.26 -15.66
CA LEU A 451 -12.30 23.28 -16.43
C LEU A 451 -11.79 21.86 -16.72
N PHE A 452 -11.90 20.93 -15.77
CA PHE A 452 -11.53 19.52 -15.98
C PHE A 452 -12.50 18.78 -16.92
N ALA A 453 -13.81 19.04 -16.83
CA ALA A 453 -14.79 18.43 -17.72
C ALA A 453 -14.57 18.78 -19.21
N ASN A 454 -13.92 19.93 -19.47
CA ASN A 454 -13.62 20.42 -20.81
C ASN A 454 -12.16 20.18 -21.25
N PHE A 455 -11.38 19.43 -20.46
CA PHE A 455 -9.98 19.17 -20.75
C PHE A 455 -9.88 18.26 -21.99
N LYS A 456 -9.32 18.80 -23.08
CA LYS A 456 -9.12 18.07 -24.34
C LYS A 456 -7.73 17.42 -24.39
#